data_AF-A0A8J4PDX6-F1
#
_entry.id   AF-A0A8J4PDX6-F1
#
_cell.length_a   1.000
_cell.length_b   1.000
_cell.length_c   1.000
_cell.angle_alpha   90.00
_cell.angle_beta   90.00
_cell.angle_gamma   90.00
#
_symmetry.space_group_name_H-M   'P 1'
#
loop_
_entity.id
_entity.type
_entity.pdbx_description
1 polymer ?
#
loop_
_entity_poly.entity_id
_entity_poly.type
_entity_poly.pdbx_seq_one_letter_code
_entity_poly.pdbx_strand_id
1 'polypeptide(L)' 'LLYKPIDRVTRSTLVLHDLLKHTPADHPDYPLLQDALRISQNFLSSINEDIDPRRTAVTTPKGEVRQRGG' A
#
# COMPACT_ATOMS: atom_id res chain seq x y z
N LEU A 1 -10.42 0.27 8.39
CA LEU A 1 -10.33 1.22 7.24
C LEU A 1 -8.86 1.37 6.77
N LEU A 2 -8.15 0.26 6.56
CA LEU A 2 -6.69 0.23 6.36
C LEU A 2 -6.28 -0.13 4.91
N TYR A 3 -7.15 0.08 3.92
CA TYR A 3 -6.93 -0.42 2.56
C TYR A 3 -6.88 0.65 1.46
N LYS A 4 -7.43 1.84 1.70
CA LYS A 4 -7.51 2.92 0.69
C LYS A 4 -6.15 3.48 0.23
N PRO A 5 -5.15 3.71 1.10
CA PRO A 5 -3.83 4.17 0.63
C PRO A 5 -3.05 3.06 -0.09
N ILE A 6 -3.27 1.79 0.30
CA ILE A 6 -2.64 0.62 -0.32
C ILE A 6 -3.15 0.43 -1.75
N ASP A 7 -4.46 0.51 -1.98
CA ASP A 7 -5.05 0.36 -3.33
C ASP A 7 -4.48 1.39 -4.32
N ARG A 8 -4.27 2.63 -3.87
CA ARG A 8 -3.69 3.68 -4.70
C ARG A 8 -2.26 3.37 -5.10
N VAL A 9 -1.42 2.96 -4.14
CA VAL A 9 0.00 2.66 -4.43
C VAL A 9 0.14 1.39 -5.26
N THR A 10 -0.67 0.36 -5.03
CA THR A 10 -0.69 -0.85 -5.87
C THR A 10 -1.02 -0.52 -7.32
N ARG A 11 -2.05 0.31 -7.58
CA ARG A 11 -2.38 0.74 -8.95
C ARG A 11 -1.27 1.55 -9.59
N SER A 12 -0.66 2.48 -8.86
CA SER A 12 0.48 3.25 -9.37
C SER A 12 1.68 2.37 -9.71
N THR A 13 1.98 1.34 -8.91
CA THR A 13 3.04 0.37 -9.19
C THR A 13 2.78 -0.43 -10.48
N LEU A 14 1.53 -0.83 -10.74
CA LEU A 14 1.16 -1.53 -11.98
C LEU A 14 1.34 -0.63 -13.22
N VAL A 15 0.90 0.62 -13.12
CA VAL A 15 1.10 1.61 -14.21
C VAL A 15 2.58 1.85 -14.47
N LEU A 16 3.40 1.97 -13.42
CA LEU A 16 4.85 2.12 -13.56
C LEU A 16 5.50 0.90 -14.24
N HIS A 17 5.02 -0.31 -13.94
CA HIS A 17 5.49 -1.53 -14.58
C HIS A 17 5.19 -1.54 -16.09
N ASP A 18 3.98 -1.14 -16.48
CA ASP A 18 3.59 -1.06 -17.89
C ASP A 18 4.37 0.04 -18.63
N LEU A 19 4.56 1.20 -18.01
CA LEU A 19 5.39 2.27 -18.57
C LEU A 19 6.83 1.80 -18.78
N LEU A 20 7.43 1.12 -17.80
CA LEU A 20 8.80 0.60 -17.92
C LEU A 20 8.92 -0.47 -19.00
N LYS A 21 7.91 -1.34 -19.17
CA LYS A 21 7.88 -2.36 -20.23
C LYS A 21 7.86 -1.74 -21.64
N HIS A 22 7.26 -0.56 -21.78
CA HIS A 22 7.16 0.17 -23.05
C HIS A 22 8.24 1.25 -23.22
N THR A 23 9.12 1.42 -22.24
CA THR A 23 10.23 2.37 -22.29
C THR A 23 11.52 1.59 -22.51
N PRO A 24 12.22 1.76 -23.64
CA PRO A 24 13.49 1.08 -23.87
C PRO A 24 14.59 1.67 -22.97
N ALA A 25 15.64 0.89 -22.71
CA ALA A 25 16.68 1.23 -21.73
C ALA A 25 17.56 2.44 -22.12
N ASP A 26 17.56 2.83 -23.39
CA ASP A 26 18.23 4.01 -23.95
C ASP A 26 17.39 5.30 -23.82
N HIS A 27 16.13 5.19 -23.40
CA HIS A 27 15.26 6.34 -23.21
C HIS A 27 15.64 7.14 -21.96
N PRO A 28 15.65 8.48 -22.00
CA PRO A 28 16.02 9.31 -20.86
C PRO A 28 15.14 9.10 -19.61
N ASP A 29 13.88 8.69 -19.80
CA ASP A 29 12.95 8.43 -18.68
C ASP A 29 13.09 7.04 -18.07
N TYR A 30 13.80 6.10 -18.71
CA TYR A 30 13.99 4.74 -18.19
C TYR A 30 14.53 4.69 -16.75
N PRO A 31 15.65 5.39 -16.40
CA PRO A 31 16.15 5.39 -15.02
C PRO A 31 15.14 5.99 -14.02
N LEU A 32 14.38 7.01 -14.41
CA LEU A 32 13.37 7.64 -13.55
C LEU A 32 12.20 6.69 -13.27
N LEU A 33 11.72 5.98 -14.30
CA LEU A 33 10.66 4.98 -14.16
C LEU A 33 11.13 3.80 -13.30
N GLN A 34 12.38 3.37 -13.46
CA GLN A 34 12.97 2.30 -12.66
C GLN A 34 13.06 2.68 -11.18
N ASP A 35 13.48 3.91 -10.87
CA ASP A 35 13.53 4.41 -9.50
C ASP A 35 12.14 4.57 -8.88
N ALA A 36 11.19 5.13 -9.62
CA ALA A 36 9.80 5.25 -9.17
C ALA A 36 9.19 3.89 -8.85
N LEU A 37 9.44 2.87 -9.70
CA LEU A 37 8.98 1.51 -9.47
C LEU A 37 9.61 0.90 -8.22
N ARG A 38 10.93 1.05 -8.04
CA ARG A 38 11.67 0.57 -6.87
C ARG A 38 11.14 1.15 -5.56
N ILE A 39 10.93 2.47 -5.51
CA ILE A 39 10.39 3.15 -4.33
C ILE A 39 8.97 2.64 -4.01
N SER A 40 8.13 2.50 -5.03
CA SER A 40 6.75 2.04 -4.86
C SER A 40 6.66 0.59 -4.37
N GLN A 41 7.53 -0.29 -4.89
CA GLN A 41 7.64 -1.68 -4.44
C GLN A 41 8.14 -1.78 -3.00
N ASN A 42 9.16 -1.02 -2.63
CA ASN A 42 9.69 -1.00 -1.26
C ASN A 42 8.62 -0.55 -0.25
N PHE A 43 7.81 0.46 -0.59
CA PHE A 43 6.70 0.90 0.26
C PHE A 43 5.62 -0.17 0.42
N LEU A 44 5.27 -0.88 -0.66
CA LEU A 44 4.30 -1.97 -0.58
C LEU A 44 4.83 -3.15 0.24
N SER A 45 6.13 -3.46 0.13
CA SER A 45 6.80 -4.49 0.92
C SER A 45 6.86 -4.10 2.40
N SER A 46 7.22 -2.85 2.73
CA SER A 46 7.28 -2.40 4.12
C SER A 46 5.91 -2.43 4.81
N ILE A 47 4.82 -2.15 4.07
CA ILE A 47 3.46 -2.34 4.60
C ILE A 47 3.17 -3.82 4.85
N ASN A 48 3.59 -4.71 3.94
CA ASN A 48 3.38 -6.15 4.11
C ASN A 48 4.16 -6.72 5.31
N GLU A 49 5.32 -6.13 5.64
CA GLU A 49 6.12 -6.46 6.83
C GLU A 49 5.56 -5.84 8.12
N ASP A 50 4.99 -4.63 8.08
CA ASP A 50 4.38 -3.97 9.25
C ASP A 50 2.98 -4.49 9.61
N ILE A 51 2.34 -5.25 8.72
CA ILE A 51 1.14 -6.04 9.06
C ILE A 51 1.58 -7.32 9.79
N ASP A 52 2.23 -7.17 10.95
CA ASP A 52 2.16 -8.20 11.99
C ASP A 52 0.74 -8.11 12.59
N PRO A 53 -0.13 -9.12 12.42
CA PRO A 53 -1.45 -9.12 13.03
C PRO A 53 -1.41 -8.99 14.56
N ARG A 54 -0.25 -9.20 15.21
CA ARG A 54 -0.06 -9.02 16.66
C ARG A 54 0.13 -7.56 17.09
N ARG A 55 0.53 -6.65 16.20
CA ARG A 55 0.79 -5.23 16.54
C ARG A 55 -0.37 -4.27 16.22
N THR A 56 -1.33 -4.70 15.41
CA THR A 56 -2.56 -3.93 15.11
C THR A 56 -3.75 -4.30 15.98
N ALA A 57 -3.52 -4.93 17.14
CA ALA A 57 -4.50 -4.99 18.23
C ALA A 57 -4.64 -3.60 18.88
N VAL A 58 -5.08 -2.61 18.09
CA VAL A 58 -5.75 -1.43 18.64
C VAL A 58 -7.04 -1.97 19.22
N THR A 59 -7.01 -2.16 20.54
CA THR A 59 -8.18 -2.40 21.38
C THR A 59 -9.25 -1.39 21.00
N THR A 60 -10.25 -1.84 20.24
CA THR A 60 -11.48 -1.09 20.08
C THR A 60 -12.17 -1.19 21.44
N PRO A 61 -12.41 -0.09 22.19
CA PRO A 61 -13.32 -0.16 23.31
C PRO A 61 -14.69 -0.54 22.74
N LYS A 62 -15.12 -1.75 23.08
CA LYS A 62 -16.43 -2.32 22.73
C LYS A 62 -17.51 -1.37 23.24
N GLY A 63 -18.16 -0.68 22.31
CA GLY A 63 -19.31 0.17 22.58
C GLY A 63 -20.44 -0.62 23.25
N GLU A 64 -20.92 -0.05 24.34
CA GLU A 64 -22.35 0.17 24.65
C GLU A 64 -23.27 -1.07 24.67
N VAL A 65 -23.38 -1.71 25.83
CA VAL A 65 -24.63 -2.42 26.20
C VAL A 65 -25.54 -1.38 26.84
N ARG A 66 -26.47 -0.87 26.02
CA ARG A 66 -27.55 0.02 26.45
C ARG A 66 -28.42 -0.72 27.47
N GLN A 67 -28.58 -0.11 28.64
CA GLN A 67 -29.66 -0.41 29.56
C GLN A 67 -31.00 -0.29 28.83
N ARG A 68 -31.88 -1.29 28.98
CA ARG A 68 -33.31 -1.07 28.96
C ARG A 68 -33.97 -2.09 29.87
N GLY A 69 -34.58 -1.58 30.94
CA GLY A 69 -35.29 -2.37 31.94
C GLY A 69 -36.58 -2.97 31.39
N GLY A 70 -37.05 -3.96 32.16
CA GLY A 70 -38.35 -4.60 32.14
C GLY A 70 -38.45 -5.42 33.43
#